data_AF-A0A7X2PG37-F1
#
_entry.id   AF-A0A7X2PG37-F1
#
_cell.length_a   1.000
_cell.length_b   1.000
_cell.length_c   1.000
_cell.angle_alpha   90.00
_cell.angle_beta   90.00
_cell.angle_gamma   90.00
#
_symmetry.space_group_name_H-M   'P 1'
#
loop_
_entity.id
_entity.type
_entity.pdbx_description
1 polymer ?
#
loop_
_entity_poly.entity_id
_entity_poly.type
_entity_poly.pdbx_seq_one_letter_code
_entity_poly.pdbx_strand_id
1 'polypeptide(L)'
;MVRREIEIDENTDRILTELASEYQGNLSLALAALVHAREGLDELAERSEAACEDTLRLLRDRAEVDFREGRAVTWEDVKAHSGL
;
A
#
# COMPACT_ATOMS: atom_id res chain seq x y z
N MET A 1 -20.13 3.69 26.92
CA MET A 1 -18.80 3.18 26.52
C MET A 1 -19.00 1.77 26.00
N VAL A 2 -18.71 1.52 24.72
CA VAL A 2 -18.95 0.22 24.07
C VAL A 2 -17.68 -0.62 24.21
N ARG A 3 -17.76 -1.77 24.90
CA ARG A 3 -16.65 -2.71 25.02
C ARG A 3 -16.77 -3.73 23.89
N ARG A 4 -15.70 -3.89 23.10
CA ARG A 4 -15.58 -4.92 22.06
C ARG A 4 -14.43 -5.83 22.45
N GLU A 5 -14.68 -7.13 22.45
CA GLU A 5 -13.65 -8.15 22.62
C GLU A 5 -13.33 -8.73 21.25
N ILE A 6 -12.04 -8.79 20.93
CA ILE A 6 -11.53 -9.28 19.66
C ILE A 6 -10.52 -10.36 20.03
N GLU A 7 -10.74 -11.58 19.57
CA GLU A 7 -9.72 -12.62 19.64
C GLU A 7 -8.70 -12.39 18.53
N ILE A 8 -7.43 -12.37 18.92
CA ILE A 8 -6.29 -12.25 18.02
C ILE A 8 -5.30 -13.37 18.34
N ASP A 9 -4.57 -13.81 17.33
CA ASP A 9 -3.49 -14.75 17.52
C ASP A 9 -2.31 -14.11 18.26
N GLU A 10 -1.45 -14.96 18.83
CA GLU A 10 -0.32 -14.55 19.67
C GLU A 10 0.71 -13.70 18.92
N ASN A 11 0.88 -13.92 17.61
CA ASN A 11 1.79 -13.11 16.81
C ASN A 11 1.22 -11.71 16.60
N THR A 12 -0.08 -11.60 16.33
CA THR A 12 -0.78 -10.32 16.24
C THR A 12 -0.74 -9.56 17.57
N ASP A 13 -0.95 -10.24 18.70
CA ASP A 13 -0.88 -9.63 20.04
C ASP A 13 0.51 -9.05 20.34
N ARG A 14 1.57 -9.76 19.96
CA ARG A 14 2.95 -9.27 20.09
C ARG A 14 3.18 -8.00 19.26
N ILE A 15 2.76 -7.99 18.00
CA ILE A 15 2.92 -6.83 17.12
C ILE A 15 2.16 -5.62 17.68
N LEU A 16 0.93 -5.83 18.19
CA LEU A 16 0.14 -4.76 18.79
C LEU A 16 0.73 -4.24 20.10
N THR A 17 1.33 -5.12 20.90
CA THR A 17 2.03 -4.75 22.14
C THR A 17 3.29 -3.94 21.84
N GLU A 18 4.08 -4.35 20.85
CA GLU A 18 5.25 -3.59 20.37
C GLU A 18 4.82 -2.23 19.83
N LEU A 19 3.77 -2.18 19.01
CA LEU A 19 3.21 -0.93 18.50
C LEU A 19 2.72 -0.02 19.64
N ALA A 20 2.04 -0.56 20.65
CA ALA A 20 1.58 0.21 21.80
C ALA A 20 2.75 0.80 22.61
N SER A 21 3.92 0.16 22.64
CA SER A 21 5.09 0.64 23.35
C SER A 21 5.58 2.01 22.83
N GLU A 22 5.43 2.26 21.53
CA GLU A 22 5.74 3.56 20.90
C GLU A 22 4.74 4.66 21.30
N TYR A 23 3.56 4.27 21.79
CA TYR A 23 2.47 5.15 22.23
C TYR A 23 2.24 5.10 23.75
N GLN A 24 3.31 4.97 24.54
CA GLN A 24 3.27 4.93 26.01
C GLN A 24 2.39 3.79 26.58
N GLY A 25 2.28 2.68 25.86
CA GLY A 25 1.42 1.55 26.20
C GLY A 25 -0.07 1.76 25.88
N ASN A 26 -0.44 2.86 25.24
CA ASN A 26 -1.83 3.13 24.87
C ASN A 26 -2.17 2.53 23.51
N LEU A 27 -2.58 1.26 23.53
CA LEU A 27 -2.99 0.53 22.33
C LEU A 27 -4.15 1.19 21.57
N SER A 28 -5.10 1.82 22.28
CA SER A 28 -6.22 2.51 21.63
C SER A 28 -5.76 3.71 20.79
N LEU A 29 -4.78 4.46 21.29
CA LEU A 29 -4.16 5.56 20.56
C LEU A 29 -3.33 5.06 19.37
N ALA A 30 -2.56 3.99 19.58
CA ALA A 30 -1.77 3.36 18.53
C ALA A 30 -2.65 2.84 17.37
N LEU A 31 -3.77 2.19 17.69
CA LEU A 31 -4.73 1.71 16.68
C LEU A 31 -5.42 2.86 15.95
N ALA A 32 -5.80 3.93 16.65
CA ALA A 32 -6.37 5.11 16.01
C ALA A 32 -5.38 5.78 15.05
N ALA A 33 -4.11 5.89 15.45
CA ALA A 33 -3.04 6.42 14.61
C ALA A 33 -2.79 5.53 13.38
N LEU A 34 -2.81 4.19 13.55
CA LEU A 34 -2.67 3.24 12.44
C LEU A 34 -3.82 3.35 11.43
N VAL A 35 -5.07 3.45 11.92
CA VAL A 35 -6.25 3.63 11.07
C VAL A 35 -6.16 4.95 10.29
N HIS A 36 -5.81 6.06 10.94
CA HIS A 36 -5.64 7.34 10.27
C HIS A 36 -4.46 7.37 9.29
N ALA A 37 -3.35 6.69 9.61
CA ALA A 37 -2.24 6.55 8.69
C ALA A 37 -2.67 5.77 7.43
N ARG A 38 -3.47 4.71 7.60
CA ARG A 38 -4.02 3.95 6.48
C ARG A 38 -5.00 4.77 5.64
N GLU A 39 -5.94 5.47 6.28
CA GLU A 39 -6.87 6.37 5.59
C GLU A 39 -6.11 7.46 4.80
N GLY A 40 -5.07 8.03 5.40
CA GLY A 40 -4.20 9.00 4.73
C GLY A 40 -3.39 8.41 3.57
N LEU A 41 -3.04 7.12 3.62
CA LEU A 41 -2.37 6.42 2.51
C LEU A 41 -3.35 6.13 1.37
N ASP A 42 -4.58 5.73 1.67
CA ASP A 42 -5.63 5.51 0.66
C ASP A 42 -5.98 6.85 -0.01
N GLU A 43 -6.15 7.93 0.76
CA GLU A 43 -6.38 9.27 0.22
C GLU A 43 -5.19 9.78 -0.61
N LEU A 44 -3.96 9.50 -0.19
CA LEU A 44 -2.76 9.84 -0.94
C LEU A 44 -2.68 9.06 -2.26
N ALA A 45 -3.03 7.77 -2.25
CA ALA A 45 -3.06 6.93 -3.44
C ALA A 45 -4.11 7.45 -4.44
N GLU A 46 -5.34 7.71 -3.99
CA GLU A 46 -6.41 8.28 -4.82
C GLU A 46 -6.00 9.62 -5.44
N ARG A 47 -5.40 10.52 -4.65
CA ARG A 47 -4.92 11.81 -5.15
C ARG A 47 -3.76 11.67 -6.14
N SER A 48 -2.85 10.74 -5.90
CA SER A 48 -1.72 10.46 -6.78
C SER A 48 -2.20 9.91 -8.13
N GLU A 49 -3.16 9.00 -8.10
CA GLU A 49 -3.79 8.45 -9.30
C GLU A 49 -4.56 9.52 -10.08
N ALA A 50 -5.35 10.35 -9.38
CA ALA A 50 -6.07 11.46 -10.02
C ALA A 50 -5.11 12.49 -10.63
N ALA A 51 -4.03 12.85 -9.93
CA ALA A 51 -3.02 13.78 -10.45
C ALA A 51 -2.25 13.23 -11.65
N CYS A 52 -2.11 11.90 -11.74
CA CYS A 52 -1.37 11.22 -12.80
C CYS A 52 -2.27 10.61 -13.88
N GLU A 53 -3.59 10.83 -13.84
CA GLU A 53 -4.57 10.12 -14.66
C GLU A 53 -4.23 10.15 -16.17
N ASP A 54 -3.92 11.32 -16.70
CA ASP A 54 -3.57 11.51 -18.11
C ASP A 54 -2.26 10.80 -18.48
N THR A 55 -1.28 10.83 -17.60
CA THR A 55 -0.01 10.13 -17.77
C THR A 55 -0.22 8.62 -17.74
N LEU A 56 -1.03 8.11 -16.82
CA LEU A 56 -1.36 6.69 -16.71
C LEU A 56 -2.12 6.18 -17.94
N ARG A 57 -3.07 6.98 -18.46
CA ARG A 57 -3.76 6.68 -19.73
C ARG A 57 -2.79 6.61 -20.89
N LEU A 58 -1.88 7.59 -21.01
CA LEU A 58 -0.89 7.62 -22.09
C LEU A 58 0.08 6.43 -22.02
N LEU A 59 0.52 6.05 -20.81
CA LEU A 59 1.37 4.87 -20.60
C LEU A 59 0.64 3.57 -20.96
N ARG A 60 -0.63 3.45 -20.58
CA ARG A 60 -1.48 2.30 -20.94
C ARG A 60 -1.63 2.18 -22.46
N ASP A 61 -2.04 3.26 -23.12
CA ASP A 61 -2.31 3.25 -24.56
C ASP A 61 -1.03 2.92 -25.35
N ARG A 62 0.11 3.45 -24.89
CA ARG A 62 1.43 3.10 -25.45
C ARG A 62 1.79 1.64 -25.22
N ALA A 63 1.60 1.13 -24.01
CA ALA A 63 1.88 -0.28 -23.71
C ALA A 63 1.00 -1.24 -24.53
N GLU A 64 -0.26 -0.88 -24.77
CA GLU A 64 -1.16 -1.67 -25.61
C GLU A 64 -0.71 -1.70 -27.08
N VAL A 65 -0.26 -0.56 -27.60
CA VAL A 65 0.33 -0.46 -28.93
C VAL A 65 1.60 -1.30 -29.03
N ASP A 66 2.51 -1.16 -28.07
CA ASP A 66 3.77 -1.91 -28.06
C ASP A 66 3.53 -3.42 -27.94
N PHE A 67 2.54 -3.85 -27.15
CA PHE A 67 2.15 -5.26 -27.09
C PHE A 67 1.60 -5.77 -28.43
N ARG A 68 0.67 -5.02 -29.05
CA ARG A 68 0.08 -5.37 -30.35
C ARG A 68 1.14 -5.46 -31.45
N GLU A 69 2.16 -4.62 -31.38
CA GLU A 69 3.27 -4.56 -32.33
C GLU A 69 4.43 -5.51 -31.97
N GLY A 70 4.26 -6.35 -30.95
CA GLY A 70 5.25 -7.36 -30.55
C GLY A 70 6.51 -6.78 -29.91
N ARG A 71 6.47 -5.51 -29.48
CA ARG A 71 7.54 -4.81 -28.75
C ARG A 71 7.44 -4.95 -27.23
N ALA A 72 6.67 -5.92 -26.75
CA ALA A 72 6.62 -6.24 -25.33
C ALA A 72 7.91 -6.95 -24.90
N VAL A 73 8.49 -6.52 -23.78
CA VAL A 73 9.62 -7.19 -23.12
C VAL A 73 9.10 -8.04 -21.96
N THR A 74 9.77 -9.15 -21.67
CA THR A 74 9.37 -9.97 -20.52
C THR A 74 9.81 -9.32 -19.22
N TRP A 75 9.16 -9.69 -18.12
CA TRP A 75 9.57 -9.24 -16.79
C TRP A 75 11.00 -9.67 -16.44
N GLU A 76 11.44 -10.83 -16.95
CA GLU A 76 12.84 -11.28 -16.81
C GLU A 76 13.82 -10.37 -17.54
N ASP A 77 13.48 -9.87 -18.72
CA ASP A 77 14.32 -8.95 -19.49
C ASP A 77 14.46 -7.59 -18.79
N VAL A 78 13.38 -7.11 -18.18
CA VAL A 78 13.35 -5.86 -17.42
C VAL A 78 14.22 -5.96 -16.16
N LYS A 79 14.11 -7.08 -15.43
CA LYS A 79 14.95 -7.37 -14.27
C LYS A 79 16.43 -7.40 -14.61
N ALA A 80 16.79 -8.12 -15.68
CA ALA A 80 18.16 -8.20 -16.17
C ALA A 80 18.75 -6.83 -16.56
N HIS A 81 17.94 -5.93 -17.16
CA HIS A 81 18.39 -4.58 -17.52
C HIS A 81 18.48 -3.61 -16.33
N SER A 82 17.66 -3.84 -15.28
CA SER A 82 17.56 -2.94 -14.11
C SER A 82 18.43 -3.39 -12.93
N GLY A 83 19.08 -4.55 -13.03
CA GLY A 83 19.86 -5.15 -11.94
C GLY A 83 18.99 -5.63 -10.78
N LEU A 84 17.73 -5.99 -11.06
CA LEU A 84 16.73 -6.48 -10.10
C LEU A 84 16.59 -8.01 -10.16
#